data_AF-A0A382RWJ6-F1
#
_entry.id   AF-A0A382RWJ6-F1
#
_cell.length_a   1.000
_cell.length_b   1.000
_cell.length_c   1.000
_cell.angle_alpha   90.00
_cell.angle_beta   90.00
_cell.angle_gamma   90.00
#
_symmetry.space_group_name_H-M   'P 1'
#
loop_
_entity.id
_entity.type
_entity.pdbx_description
1 polymer ?
#
loop_
_entity_poly.entity_id
_entity_poly.type
_entity_poly.pdbx_seq_one_letter_code
_entity_poly.pdbx_strand_id
1 'polypeptide(L)' 'VKCHGPEKQKGKVRLDKPVGALFAEEELLETIATVLEDGEMPPEKEPQPTAAARSEALQIIQE' A
#
# COMPACT_ATOMS: atom_id res chain seq x y z
N VAL A 1 1.04 7.15 8.42
CA VAL A 1 1.31 5.78 7.92
C VAL A 1 2.04 4.98 9.00
N LYS A 2 1.45 3.88 9.52
CA LYS A 2 1.98 3.15 10.71
C LYS A 2 3.17 2.22 10.41
N CYS A 3 3.19 1.55 9.25
CA CYS A 3 4.20 0.52 8.93
C CYS A 3 5.21 0.89 7.84
N HIS A 4 4.87 1.90 7.02
CA HIS A 4 5.65 2.38 5.86
C HIS A 4 5.79 3.91 5.89
N GLY A 5 5.95 4.47 7.10
CA GLY A 5 6.10 5.89 7.36
C GLY A 5 7.51 6.28 7.84
N PRO A 6 7.71 7.48 8.39
CA PRO A 6 9.03 7.95 8.80
C PRO A 6 9.58 7.16 9.99
N GLU A 7 8.72 6.75 10.90
CA GLU A 7 9.10 5.98 12.11
C GLU A 7 9.35 4.49 11.83
N LYS A 8 8.74 3.95 10.76
CA LYS A 8 8.80 2.52 10.45
C LYS A 8 8.68 2.28 8.96
N GLN A 9 9.68 1.59 8.40
CA GLN A 9 9.83 1.34 6.96
C GLN A 9 9.89 -0.18 6.69
N LYS A 10 8.81 -0.89 7.01
CA LYS A 10 8.74 -2.33 6.75
C LYS A 10 8.94 -2.59 5.25
N GLY A 11 9.71 -3.64 4.93
CA GLY A 11 10.04 -3.97 3.53
C GLY A 11 10.87 -2.91 2.81
N LYS A 12 11.45 -1.92 3.52
CA LYS A 12 12.14 -0.76 2.92
C LYS A 12 11.25 0.11 2.01
N VAL A 13 9.92 -0.01 2.17
CA VAL A 13 8.93 0.77 1.41
C VAL A 13 8.49 2.00 2.21
N ARG A 14 8.35 3.14 1.53
CA ARG A 14 7.88 4.43 2.05
C ARG A 14 6.61 4.86 1.34
N LEU A 15 5.49 4.85 2.05
CA LEU A 15 4.18 5.30 1.54
C LEU A 15 3.77 6.68 2.07
N ASP A 16 4.64 7.34 2.84
CA ASP A 16 4.50 8.71 3.33
C ASP A 16 5.19 9.75 2.43
N LYS A 17 5.61 9.36 1.21
CA LYS A 17 6.12 10.29 0.19
C LYS A 17 4.96 11.10 -0.42
N PRO A 18 5.24 12.24 -1.08
CA PRO A 18 4.23 12.97 -1.85
C PRO A 18 3.55 12.07 -2.89
N VAL A 19 2.24 12.25 -3.09
CA VAL A 19 1.43 11.42 -4.01
C VAL A 19 2.05 11.34 -5.40
N GLY A 20 2.44 12.47 -6.00
CA GLY A 20 3.05 12.47 -7.34
C GLY A 20 4.37 11.67 -7.42
N ALA A 21 5.11 11.53 -6.32
CA ALA A 21 6.32 10.70 -6.29
C ALA A 21 5.99 9.21 -6.13
N LEU A 22 4.91 8.86 -5.43
CA LEU A 22 4.45 7.47 -5.31
C LEU A 22 3.89 6.98 -6.65
N PHE A 23 3.08 7.80 -7.31
CA PHE A 23 2.45 7.46 -8.59
C PHE A 23 3.42 7.46 -9.77
N ALA A 24 4.63 7.99 -9.60
CA ALA A 24 5.69 7.89 -10.60
C ALA A 24 6.47 6.56 -10.54
N GLU A 25 6.21 5.71 -9.54
CA GLU A 25 6.92 4.45 -9.31
C GLU A 25 6.02 3.26 -9.70
N GLU A 26 5.85 2.98 -10.99
CA GLU A 26 4.96 1.92 -11.51
C GLU A 26 5.17 0.55 -10.85
N GLU A 27 6.42 0.08 -10.74
CA GLU A 27 6.75 -1.22 -10.12
C GLU A 27 6.29 -1.29 -8.65
N LEU A 28 6.36 -0.16 -7.94
CA LEU A 28 5.86 -0.07 -6.57
C LEU A 28 4.34 -0.15 -6.54
N LEU A 29 3.64 0.51 -7.46
CA LEU A 29 2.17 0.46 -7.56
C LEU A 29 1.68 -0.95 -7.89
N GLU A 30 2.32 -1.64 -8.83
CA GLU A 30 2.02 -3.04 -9.18
C GLU A 30 2.22 -3.98 -7.98
N THR A 31 3.32 -3.79 -7.24
CA THR A 31 3.60 -4.54 -6.02
C THR A 31 2.51 -4.29 -4.97
N ILE A 32 2.12 -3.02 -4.75
CA ILE A 32 1.06 -2.67 -3.79
C ILE A 32 -0.27 -3.30 -4.21
N ALA A 33 -0.63 -3.27 -5.49
CA ALA A 33 -1.86 -3.89 -5.98
C ALA A 33 -1.87 -5.40 -5.68
N THR A 34 -0.79 -6.10 -6.02
CA THR A 34 -0.65 -7.55 -5.80
C THR A 34 -0.84 -7.92 -4.32
N VAL A 35 -0.09 -7.28 -3.41
CA VAL A 35 -0.16 -7.60 -1.97
C VAL A 35 -1.51 -7.22 -1.35
N LEU A 36 -2.19 -6.21 -1.91
CA LEU A 36 -3.54 -5.83 -1.47
C LEU A 36 -4.59 -6.83 -1.97
N GLU A 37 -4.49 -7.32 -3.20
CA GLU A 37 -5.36 -8.33 -3.79
C GLU A 37 -5.25 -9.66 -3.02
N ASP A 38 -4.02 -10.10 -2.76
CA ASP A 38 -3.72 -11.33 -2.01
C ASP A 38 -4.03 -11.21 -0.50
N GLY A 39 -4.24 -9.99 -0.02
CA GLY A 39 -4.53 -9.74 1.39
C GLY A 39 -3.33 -9.96 2.31
N GLU A 40 -2.11 -9.93 1.78
CA GLU A 40 -0.86 -10.03 2.54
C GLU A 40 -0.58 -8.77 3.36
N MET A 41 -1.19 -7.64 2.98
CA MET A 41 -1.06 -6.36 3.67
C MET A 41 -2.41 -5.83 4.19
N PRO A 42 -2.43 -5.26 5.42
CA PRO A 42 -1.37 -5.26 6.43
C PRO A 42 -0.89 -6.66 6.91
N PRO A 43 0.29 -6.76 7.56
CA PRO A 43 0.80 -8.05 8.06
C PRO A 43 -0.20 -8.73 9.01
N GLU A 44 -0.22 -10.07 9.08
CA GLU A 44 -1.20 -10.89 9.82
C GLU A 44 -1.54 -10.44 11.26
N LYS A 45 -0.60 -9.79 11.96
CA LYS A 45 -0.79 -9.29 13.34
C LYS A 45 -1.52 -7.94 13.42
N GLU A 46 -1.82 -7.33 12.28
CA GLU A 46 -2.53 -6.08 12.15
C GLU A 46 -3.89 -6.33 11.47
N PRO A 47 -4.94 -5.59 11.83
CA PRO A 47 -6.26 -5.81 11.23
C PRO A 47 -6.27 -5.43 9.74
N GLN A 48 -6.91 -6.27 8.92
CA GLN A 48 -7.21 -5.94 7.52
C GLN A 48 -8.21 -4.77 7.45
N PRO A 49 -8.08 -3.86 6.47
CA PRO A 49 -9.14 -2.93 6.13
C PRO A 49 -10.40 -3.67 5.66
N THR A 50 -11.54 -2.98 5.62
CA THR A 50 -12.76 -3.55 5.04
C THR A 50 -12.55 -3.86 3.56
N ALA A 51 -13.33 -4.80 3.03
CA ALA A 51 -13.28 -5.14 1.60
C ALA A 51 -13.52 -3.91 0.71
N ALA A 52 -14.46 -3.05 1.08
CA ALA A 52 -14.74 -1.80 0.35
C ALA A 52 -13.54 -0.85 0.32
N ALA A 53 -12.86 -0.64 1.46
CA ALA A 53 -11.68 0.22 1.51
C ALA A 53 -10.51 -0.35 0.71
N ARG A 54 -10.33 -1.69 0.70
CA ARG A 54 -9.35 -2.35 -0.16
C ARG A 54 -9.67 -2.15 -1.65
N SER A 55 -10.93 -2.33 -2.04
CA SER A 55 -11.35 -2.13 -3.43
C SER A 55 -11.17 -0.68 -3.89
N GLU A 56 -11.49 0.30 -3.06
CA GLU A 56 -11.27 1.72 -3.37
C GLU A 56 -9.77 2.04 -3.55
N ALA A 57 -8.92 1.50 -2.67
CA ALA A 57 -7.47 1.65 -2.80
C ALA A 57 -6.93 1.02 -4.10
N LEU A 58 -7.42 -0.15 -4.48
CA LEU A 58 -7.04 -0.81 -5.73
C LEU A 58 -7.47 0.00 -6.96
N GLN A 59 -8.68 0.57 -6.96
CA GLN A 59 -9.14 1.44 -8.03
C GLN A 59 -8.22 2.66 -8.19
N ILE A 60 -7.84 3.31 -7.09
CA ILE A 60 -6.96 4.48 -7.12
C ILE A 60 -5.57 4.15 -7.69
N ILE A 61 -5.06 2.94 -7.47
CA ILE A 61 -3.71 2.52 -7.88
C ILE A 61 -3.67 2.05 -9.34
N GLN A 62 -4.80 1.55 -9.85
CA GLN A 62 -4.90 0.92 -11.18
C GLN A 62 -5.52 1.84 -12.26
N GLU A 63 -5.93 3.06 -11.91
CA GLU A 63 -6.39 4.10 -12.85
C GLU A 63 -5.25 4.97 -13.39
#